data_AF-A0A368WZP7-F1
#
_entry.id   AF-A0A368WZP7-F1
#
_cell.length_a   1.000
_cell.length_b   1.000
_cell.length_c   1.000
_cell.angle_alpha   90.00
_cell.angle_beta   90.00
_cell.angle_gamma   90.00
#
_symmetry.space_group_name_H-M   'P 1'
#
loop_
_entity.id
_entity.type
_entity.pdbx_description
1 polymer ?
#
loop_
_entity_poly.entity_id
_entity_poly.type
_entity_poly.pdbx_seq_one_letter_code
_entity_poly.pdbx_strand_id
1 'polypeptide(L)'
;MSENKKEAKIKKEIEGINREKLDFESALEKLQKIVEDLEKGGLSLDETLAEFSQGMKLLKFCHQKLDKAEKKIELMLKDDGEFTEEIPFETEIKED
;
A
#
# COMPACT_ATOMS: atom_id res chain seq x y z
N MET A 1 -20.26 -37.00 0.48
CA MET A 1 -18.82 -36.93 0.10
C MET A 1 -18.48 -35.68 -0.73
N SER A 2 -19.29 -34.62 -0.67
CA SER A 2 -19.28 -33.54 -1.67
C SER A 2 -18.77 -32.18 -1.16
N GLU A 3 -18.61 -32.02 0.15
CA GLU A 3 -18.34 -30.72 0.78
C GLU A 3 -16.85 -30.37 0.85
N ASN A 4 -15.97 -31.35 1.09
CA ASN A 4 -14.52 -31.11 1.17
C ASN A 4 -13.87 -30.65 -0.15
N LYS A 5 -14.52 -30.88 -1.30
CA LYS A 5 -13.99 -30.46 -2.61
C LYS A 5 -14.28 -29.00 -2.93
N LYS A 6 -15.35 -28.41 -2.35
CA LYS A 6 -15.68 -26.99 -2.46
C LYS A 6 -14.76 -26.14 -1.58
N GLU A 7 -14.52 -26.55 -0.34
CA GLU A 7 -13.60 -25.85 0.58
C GLU A 7 -12.16 -25.83 0.06
N ALA A 8 -11.68 -26.95 -0.49
CA ALA A 8 -10.35 -27.01 -1.08
C ALA A 8 -10.20 -26.13 -2.33
N LYS A 9 -11.29 -25.95 -3.12
CA LYS A 9 -11.30 -25.06 -4.28
C LYS A 9 -11.30 -23.58 -3.86
N ILE A 10 -12.06 -23.24 -2.81
CA ILE A 10 -12.09 -21.89 -2.24
C ILE A 10 -10.74 -21.53 -1.62
N LYS A 11 -10.10 -22.43 -0.84
CA LYS A 11 -8.75 -22.21 -0.30
C LYS A 11 -7.71 -22.00 -1.40
N LYS A 12 -7.77 -22.79 -2.48
CA LYS A 12 -6.86 -22.68 -3.62
C LYS A 12 -7.08 -21.41 -4.46
N GLU A 13 -8.32 -20.93 -4.57
CA GLU A 13 -8.63 -19.64 -5.18
C GLU A 13 -8.17 -18.47 -4.28
N ILE A 14 -8.33 -18.56 -2.95
CA ILE A 14 -7.86 -17.54 -2.00
C ILE A 14 -6.32 -17.46 -1.96
N GLU A 15 -5.60 -18.59 -1.98
CA GLU A 15 -4.13 -18.62 -2.05
C GLU A 15 -3.57 -18.15 -3.41
N GLY A 16 -4.38 -18.18 -4.46
CA GLY A 16 -4.01 -17.80 -5.83
C GLY A 16 -4.30 -16.36 -6.24
N ILE A 17 -5.03 -15.59 -5.42
CA ILE A 17 -5.57 -14.28 -5.84
C ILE A 17 -4.54 -13.13 -5.85
N ASN A 18 -3.34 -13.25 -5.27
CA ASN A 18 -2.49 -12.05 -5.12
C ASN A 18 -0.96 -12.26 -5.25
N ARG A 19 -0.48 -12.87 -6.34
CA ARG A 19 0.95 -12.81 -6.70
C ARG A 19 1.29 -11.96 -7.92
N GLU A 20 0.29 -11.42 -8.62
CA GLU A 20 0.51 -10.60 -9.83
C GLU A 20 0.15 -9.12 -9.66
N LYS A 21 -0.39 -8.71 -8.51
CA LYS A 21 -0.65 -7.30 -8.19
C LYS A 21 0.16 -6.91 -6.97
N LEU A 22 0.97 -5.87 -7.11
CA LEU A 22 1.64 -5.22 -5.99
C LEU A 22 0.58 -4.83 -4.94
N ASP A 23 0.71 -5.31 -3.71
CA ASP A 23 -0.12 -4.90 -2.58
C ASP A 23 0.57 -3.80 -1.75
N PHE A 24 -0.14 -3.26 -0.76
CA PHE A 24 0.35 -2.13 0.04
C PHE A 24 1.62 -2.51 0.80
N GLU A 25 1.61 -3.63 1.52
CA GLU A 25 2.76 -4.08 2.33
C GLU A 25 3.99 -4.32 1.45
N SER A 26 3.83 -4.97 0.30
CA SER A 26 4.93 -5.20 -0.64
C SER A 26 5.47 -3.88 -1.24
N ALA A 27 4.60 -2.89 -1.47
CA ALA A 27 5.03 -1.59 -1.97
C ALA A 27 5.79 -0.80 -0.90
N LEU A 28 5.34 -0.87 0.35
CA LEU A 28 5.97 -0.23 1.49
C LEU A 28 7.34 -0.82 1.80
N GLU A 29 7.46 -2.15 1.81
CA GLU A 29 8.74 -2.85 2.01
C GLU A 29 9.76 -2.45 0.94
N LYS A 30 9.34 -2.42 -0.33
CA LYS A 30 10.19 -1.95 -1.43
C LYS A 30 10.61 -0.50 -1.26
N LEU A 31 9.69 0.37 -0.84
CA LEU A 31 10.00 1.79 -0.61
C LEU A 31 11.03 1.95 0.51
N GLN A 32 10.87 1.21 1.62
CA GLN A 32 11.84 1.21 2.73
C GLN A 32 13.23 0.79 2.24
N LYS A 33 13.31 -0.27 1.43
CA LYS A 33 14.57 -0.71 0.86
C LYS A 33 15.24 0.36 -0.01
N ILE A 34 14.46 1.04 -0.87
CA ILE A 34 14.96 2.14 -1.69
C ILE A 34 15.54 3.25 -0.82
N VAL A 35 14.82 3.64 0.25
CA VAL A 35 15.30 4.66 1.20
C VAL A 35 16.62 4.21 1.83
N GLU A 36 16.70 2.98 2.34
CA GLU A 36 17.94 2.45 2.90
C GLU A 36 19.11 2.47 1.91
N ASP A 37 18.86 2.10 0.65
CA ASP A 37 19.91 2.04 -0.37
C ASP A 37 20.38 3.45 -0.78
N LEU A 38 19.47 4.43 -0.78
CA LEU A 38 19.82 5.85 -0.96
C LEU A 38 20.60 6.41 0.23
N GLU A 39 20.24 6.05 1.46
CA GLU A 39 20.91 6.49 2.69
C GLU A 39 22.31 5.87 2.87
N LYS A 40 22.47 4.59 2.51
CA LYS A 40 23.78 3.91 2.52
C LYS A 40 24.75 4.57 1.53
N GLY A 41 24.23 5.15 0.45
CA GLY A 41 25.04 5.72 -0.62
C GLY A 41 25.82 4.66 -1.39
N GLY A 42 26.80 5.09 -2.18
CA GLY A 42 27.61 4.19 -3.01
C GLY A 42 26.98 3.83 -4.38
N LEU A 43 25.80 4.36 -4.66
CA LEU A 43 25.19 4.35 -5.98
C LEU A 43 25.82 5.41 -6.88
N SER A 44 25.92 5.13 -8.18
CA SER A 44 26.20 6.15 -9.18
C SER A 44 25.02 7.13 -9.32
N LEU A 45 25.25 8.30 -9.91
CA LEU A 45 24.21 9.31 -10.11
C LEU A 45 22.98 8.74 -10.86
N ASP A 46 23.22 7.97 -11.92
CA ASP A 46 22.15 7.39 -12.72
C ASP A 46 21.33 6.37 -11.92
N GLU A 47 21.99 5.55 -11.08
CA GLU A 47 21.33 4.61 -10.17
C GLU A 47 20.53 5.33 -9.09
N THR A 48 21.10 6.36 -8.46
CA THR A 48 20.40 7.21 -7.49
C THR A 48 19.12 7.81 -8.08
N LEU A 49 19.19 8.33 -9.31
CA LEU A 49 18.02 8.89 -9.99
C LEU A 49 16.98 7.83 -10.33
N ALA A 50 17.42 6.62 -10.71
CA ALA A 50 16.52 5.50 -10.97
C ALA A 50 15.80 5.06 -9.69
N GLU A 51 16.52 4.87 -8.59
CA GLU A 51 15.98 4.49 -7.28
C GLU A 51 15.01 5.55 -6.76
N PHE A 52 15.38 6.83 -6.82
CA PHE A 52 14.49 7.94 -6.44
C PHE A 52 13.18 7.93 -7.24
N SER A 53 13.26 7.76 -8.57
CA SER A 53 12.08 7.68 -9.44
C SER A 53 11.18 6.50 -9.09
N GLN A 54 11.76 5.35 -8.73
CA GLN A 54 11.00 4.19 -8.26
C GLN A 54 10.36 4.45 -6.90
N GLY A 55 11.09 5.05 -5.96
CA GLY A 55 10.59 5.45 -4.65
C GLY A 55 9.37 6.36 -4.75
N MET A 56 9.43 7.38 -5.61
CA MET A 56 8.30 8.30 -5.85
C MET A 56 7.05 7.58 -6.39
N LYS A 57 7.23 6.58 -7.26
CA LYS A 57 6.10 5.77 -7.77
C LYS A 57 5.47 4.91 -6.68
N LEU A 58 6.28 4.29 -5.83
CA LEU A 58 5.82 3.48 -4.71
C LEU A 58 5.11 4.34 -3.66
N LEU A 59 5.67 5.49 -3.33
CA LEU A 59 5.05 6.46 -2.41
C LEU A 59 3.66 6.88 -2.92
N LYS A 60 3.56 7.27 -4.19
CA LYS A 60 2.27 7.61 -4.80
C LYS A 60 1.28 6.46 -4.77
N PHE A 61 1.74 5.23 -5.01
CA PHE A 61 0.91 4.04 -4.93
C PHE A 61 0.38 3.80 -3.50
N CYS A 62 1.24 3.92 -2.49
CA CYS A 62 0.89 3.75 -1.08
C CYS A 62 -0.17 4.79 -0.66
N HIS A 63 0.03 6.07 -0.98
CA HIS A 63 -0.97 7.11 -0.71
C HIS A 63 -2.32 6.79 -1.36
N GLN A 64 -2.33 6.44 -2.65
CA GLN A 64 -3.57 6.10 -3.34
C GLN A 64 -4.30 4.88 -2.73
N LYS A 65 -3.57 3.96 -2.09
CA LYS A 65 -4.17 2.83 -1.38
C LYS A 65 -4.79 3.27 -0.06
N LEU A 66 -4.10 4.15 0.69
CA LEU A 66 -4.61 4.74 1.93
C LEU A 66 -5.86 5.58 1.66
N ASP A 67 -5.83 6.49 0.68
CA ASP A 67 -6.99 7.32 0.31
C ASP A 67 -8.23 6.49 -0.03
N LYS A 68 -8.03 5.34 -0.69
CA LYS A 68 -9.11 4.42 -1.04
C LYS A 68 -9.66 3.69 0.17
N ALA A 69 -8.78 3.32 1.11
CA ALA A 69 -9.20 2.68 2.35
C ALA A 69 -10.00 3.65 3.22
N GLU A 70 -9.51 4.88 3.36
CA GLU A 70 -10.17 5.97 4.10
C GLU A 70 -11.57 6.23 3.56
N LYS A 71 -11.72 6.49 2.25
CA LYS A 71 -13.03 6.70 1.61
C LYS A 71 -13.99 5.52 1.81
N LYS A 72 -13.45 4.29 1.83
CA LYS A 72 -14.28 3.11 2.08
C LYS A 72 -14.79 3.08 3.52
N ILE A 73 -13.96 3.44 4.49
CA ILE A 73 -14.35 3.55 5.90
C ILE A 73 -15.39 4.68 6.06
N GLU A 74 -15.16 5.83 5.43
CA GLU A 74 -16.10 6.97 5.45
C GLU A 74 -17.49 6.58 4.95
N LEU A 75 -17.58 5.85 3.82
CA LEU A 75 -18.86 5.36 3.30
C LEU A 75 -19.55 4.39 4.27
N MET A 76 -18.79 3.50 4.91
CA MET A 76 -19.34 2.56 5.90
C MET A 76 -19.88 3.28 7.15
N LEU A 77 -19.20 4.33 7.61
CA LEU A 77 -19.65 5.14 8.75
C LEU A 77 -20.87 6.00 8.42
N LYS A 78 -20.95 6.55 7.19
CA LYS A 78 -22.14 7.29 6.73
C LYS A 78 -23.38 6.41 6.67
N ASP A 79 -23.23 5.14 6.32
CA ASP A 79 -24.34 4.18 6.27
C ASP A 79 -24.85 3.81 7.68
N ASP A 80 -23.99 3.87 8.72
CA ASP A 80 -24.34 3.55 10.13
C ASP A 80 -24.85 4.75 10.95
N GLY A 81 -24.97 5.94 10.36
CA GLY A 81 -25.69 7.08 10.95
C GLY A 81 -24.96 7.90 12.03
N GLU A 82 -23.74 7.54 12.40
CA GLU A 82 -22.89 8.33 13.31
C GLU A 82 -21.58 8.74 12.62
N PHE A 83 -21.36 10.06 12.51
CA PHE A 83 -20.08 10.62 12.11
C PHE A 83 -19.69 11.75 13.05
N THR A 84 -18.56 11.60 13.75
CA THR A 84 -17.90 12.65 14.53
C THR A 84 -16.67 13.12 13.74
N GLU A 85 -16.69 14.41 13.37
CA GLU A 85 -15.70 15.24 12.64
C GLU A 85 -14.38 14.62 12.13
N GLU A 86 -14.11 14.88 10.85
CA GLU A 86 -12.87 14.55 10.13
C GLU A 86 -11.68 15.33 10.69
N ILE A 87 -10.59 14.64 11.00
CA ILE A 87 -9.25 15.21 11.00
C ILE A 87 -8.54 14.62 9.79
N PRO A 88 -8.26 15.40 8.73
CA PRO A 88 -7.46 14.95 7.60
C PRO A 88 -6.12 14.39 8.09
N PHE A 89 -5.62 13.32 7.46
CA PHE A 89 -4.26 12.87 7.70
C PHE A 89 -3.29 13.94 7.20
N GLU A 90 -2.81 14.76 8.13
CA GLU A 90 -1.98 15.92 7.88
C GLU A 90 -0.69 15.49 7.16
N THR A 91 -0.58 15.84 5.87
CA THR A 91 0.61 15.53 5.05
C THR A 91 1.63 16.68 5.07
N GLU A 92 1.60 17.51 6.11
CA GLU A 92 2.67 18.47 6.37
C GLU A 92 3.76 17.80 7.21
N ILE A 93 4.74 17.20 6.53
CA ILE A 93 6.07 17.09 7.12
C ILE A 93 6.58 18.52 7.21
N LYS A 94 6.49 19.13 8.39
CA LYS A 94 7.25 20.35 8.69
C LYS A 94 8.73 19.95 8.69
N GLU A 95 9.42 20.35 7.63
CA GLU A 95 10.88 20.43 7.64
C GLU A 95 11.26 21.57 8.61
N ASP A 96 11.82 21.21 9.77
CA ASP A 96 12.62 22.11 10.61
C ASP A 96 14.11 21.94 10.26
#